data_AF-A0A8X7P4L3-F1
#
_entry.id   AF-A0A8X7P4L3-F1
#
_cell.length_a   1.000
_cell.length_b   1.000
_cell.length_c   1.000
_cell.angle_alpha   90.00
_cell.angle_beta   90.00
_cell.angle_gamma   90.00
#
_symmetry.space_group_name_H-M   'P 1'
#
loop_
_entity.id
_entity.type
_entity.pdbx_description
1 polymer ?
#
loop_
_entity_poly.entity_id
_entity_poly.type
_entity_poly.pdbx_seq_one_letter_code
_entity_poly.pdbx_strand_id
1 'polypeptide(L)'
;MFQTVNGASNSLMQLHDHINRDSLSDDSKESGISGSDVKDTSWISWFCNLRGNELFCQIDDYYIQDHFNLCGLIHQVPYYDYALDLILDVDLTHGTFTEKQYELVESAAEMLYGMIHAHFGRCPRVNCCGQPCLPIGQSDIPLASTIKIYSPKCEDVYYPRSKYHANIDGAYFGTTFPHLFLMTYEDLKPQKAS
;
A
#
# COMPACT_ATOMS: atom_id res chain seq x y z
N MET A 1 -6.81 -27.09 3.69
CA MET A 1 -6.73 -27.43 2.25
C MET A 1 -6.91 -26.12 1.50
N PHE A 2 -5.85 -25.31 1.43
CA PHE A 2 -5.87 -24.05 0.68
C PHE A 2 -5.47 -24.40 -0.75
N GLN A 3 -6.42 -24.24 -1.68
CA GLN A 3 -6.17 -24.45 -3.09
C GLN A 3 -5.34 -23.28 -3.61
N THR A 4 -4.15 -23.60 -4.07
CA THR A 4 -3.30 -22.76 -4.90
C THR A 4 -4.04 -22.50 -6.22
N VAL A 5 -4.43 -21.24 -6.45
CA VAL A 5 -4.78 -20.79 -7.80
C VAL A 5 -3.50 -20.63 -8.61
N ASN A 6 -3.13 -21.71 -9.28
CA ASN A 6 -2.16 -21.71 -10.37
C ASN A 6 -2.70 -20.80 -11.49
N GLY A 7 -2.05 -19.65 -11.73
CA GLY A 7 -2.45 -18.77 -12.83
C GLY A 7 -1.60 -17.52 -13.08
N ALA A 8 -0.51 -17.28 -12.33
CA ALA A 8 0.25 -16.02 -12.45
C ALA A 8 1.55 -16.11 -13.27
N SER A 9 1.91 -17.29 -13.81
CA SER A 9 3.19 -17.50 -14.52
C SER A 9 3.24 -16.92 -15.95
N ASN A 10 2.47 -15.87 -16.26
CA ASN A 10 2.46 -15.27 -17.61
C ASN A 10 2.11 -13.78 -17.64
N SER A 11 1.94 -13.10 -16.49
CA SER A 11 1.35 -11.76 -16.49
C SER A 11 2.33 -10.63 -16.84
N LEU A 12 3.65 -10.83 -16.73
CA LEU A 12 4.65 -9.79 -17.08
C LEU A 12 5.06 -9.79 -18.56
N MET A 13 5.19 -10.97 -19.20
CA MET A 13 5.25 -11.02 -20.68
C MET A 13 3.94 -10.51 -21.29
N GLN A 14 2.79 -10.72 -20.64
CA GLN A 14 1.51 -10.19 -21.12
C GLN A 14 1.34 -8.68 -20.90
N LEU A 15 1.89 -8.09 -19.83
CA LEU A 15 1.86 -6.63 -19.65
C LEU A 15 2.75 -5.92 -20.69
N HIS A 16 3.96 -6.42 -20.90
CA HIS A 16 4.91 -5.83 -21.88
C HIS A 16 4.50 -6.13 -23.34
N ASP A 17 3.85 -7.27 -23.62
CA ASP A 17 3.30 -7.57 -24.95
C ASP A 17 2.00 -6.82 -25.25
N HIS A 18 1.13 -6.53 -24.27
CA HIS A 18 -0.05 -5.68 -24.51
C HIS A 18 0.34 -4.25 -24.88
N ILE A 19 1.44 -3.75 -24.31
CA ILE A 19 1.96 -2.41 -24.58
C ILE A 19 2.54 -2.31 -26.02
N ASN A 20 3.16 -3.38 -26.54
CA ASN A 20 3.84 -3.34 -27.84
C ASN A 20 3.01 -3.84 -29.04
N ARG A 21 1.96 -4.65 -28.85
CA ARG A 21 1.27 -5.33 -29.97
C ARG A 21 0.22 -4.48 -30.70
N ASP A 22 -0.29 -3.40 -30.09
CA ASP A 22 -1.31 -2.54 -30.71
C ASP A 22 -0.73 -1.40 -31.58
N SER A 23 0.60 -1.26 -31.66
CA SER A 23 1.23 -0.19 -32.44
C SER A 23 1.43 -0.49 -33.93
N LEU A 24 1.14 -1.71 -34.42
CA LEU A 24 1.28 -2.04 -35.84
C LEU A 24 0.20 -3.03 -36.31
N SER A 25 -0.93 -2.51 -36.78
CA SER A 25 -1.60 -3.05 -37.98
C SER A 25 -2.52 -2.02 -38.63
N ASP A 26 -2.17 -1.63 -39.84
CA ASP A 26 -3.02 -0.93 -40.81
C ASP A 26 -3.93 -1.98 -41.48
N ASP A 27 -5.25 -1.75 -41.43
CA ASP A 27 -6.09 -1.88 -42.63
C ASP A 27 -7.52 -1.34 -42.38
N SER A 28 -7.76 -0.11 -42.84
CA SER A 28 -8.95 0.35 -43.57
C SER A 28 -10.37 -0.04 -43.07
N LYS A 29 -11.06 0.90 -42.38
CA LYS A 29 -12.40 1.43 -42.75
C LYS A 29 -12.91 2.53 -41.81
N GLU A 30 -13.38 3.59 -42.43
CA GLU A 30 -13.84 4.86 -41.86
C GLU A 30 -15.24 4.76 -41.22
N SER A 31 -15.36 5.08 -39.93
CA SER A 31 -16.56 5.70 -39.32
C SER A 31 -16.22 6.18 -37.91
N GLY A 32 -16.23 7.50 -37.71
CA GLY A 32 -15.82 8.13 -36.45
C GLY A 32 -16.75 7.83 -35.27
N ILE A 33 -16.15 7.70 -34.08
CA ILE A 33 -16.58 8.28 -32.79
C ILE A 33 -15.61 7.80 -31.69
N SER A 34 -15.17 8.77 -30.87
CA SER A 34 -14.54 8.62 -29.55
C SER A 34 -13.16 7.98 -29.47
N GLY A 35 -12.11 8.78 -29.64
CA GLY A 35 -10.84 8.50 -28.98
C GLY A 35 -11.04 8.57 -27.46
N SER A 36 -11.09 7.41 -26.80
CA SER A 36 -11.13 7.31 -25.35
C SER A 36 -9.87 6.59 -24.87
N ASP A 37 -8.93 7.39 -24.38
CA ASP A 37 -7.91 7.08 -23.36
C ASP A 37 -7.76 5.60 -22.96
N VAL A 38 -6.84 4.89 -23.61
CA VAL A 38 -6.17 3.75 -22.94
C VAL A 38 -5.21 4.38 -21.93
N LYS A 39 -5.69 4.64 -20.71
CA LYS A 39 -4.80 5.00 -19.61
C LYS A 39 -4.00 3.75 -19.27
N ASP A 40 -2.69 3.81 -19.48
CA ASP A 40 -1.73 2.89 -18.88
C ASP A 40 -2.11 2.68 -17.41
N THR A 41 -2.50 1.47 -17.06
CA THR A 41 -2.92 1.16 -15.70
C THR A 41 -1.65 0.96 -14.88
N SER A 42 -1.29 1.97 -14.06
CA SER A 42 -0.16 1.89 -13.13
C SER A 42 -0.21 0.63 -12.25
N TRP A 43 0.95 0.15 -11.78
CA TRP A 43 1.04 -0.99 -10.85
C TRP A 43 0.11 -0.81 -9.64
N ILE A 44 0.08 0.39 -9.05
CA ILE A 44 -0.78 0.74 -7.91
C ILE A 44 -2.27 0.55 -8.25
N SER A 45 -2.70 1.08 -9.39
CA SER A 45 -4.08 0.94 -9.85
C SER A 45 -4.42 -0.52 -10.13
N TRP A 46 -3.52 -1.28 -10.76
CA TRP A 46 -3.71 -2.70 -10.99
C TRP A 46 -3.85 -3.47 -9.67
N PHE A 47 -2.91 -3.30 -8.72
CA PHE A 47 -2.88 -4.00 -7.45
C PHE A 47 -4.13 -3.74 -6.61
N CYS A 48 -4.57 -2.49 -6.49
CA CYS A 48 -5.77 -2.12 -5.75
C CYS A 48 -7.07 -2.68 -6.35
N ASN A 49 -7.08 -3.01 -7.64
CA ASN A 49 -8.25 -3.59 -8.32
C ASN A 49 -8.25 -5.13 -8.34
N LEU A 50 -7.21 -5.79 -7.80
CA LEU A 50 -7.21 -7.25 -7.64
C LEU A 50 -8.28 -7.69 -6.65
N ARG A 51 -8.94 -8.82 -6.96
CA ARG A 51 -9.89 -9.46 -6.05
C ARG A 51 -9.21 -9.81 -4.72
N GLY A 52 -9.75 -9.33 -3.61
CA GLY A 52 -9.16 -9.47 -2.27
C GLY A 52 -8.39 -8.25 -1.77
N ASN A 53 -8.19 -7.24 -2.62
CA ASN A 53 -7.47 -6.00 -2.29
C ASN A 53 -8.40 -4.79 -2.12
N GLU A 54 -9.70 -5.00 -1.89
CA GLU A 54 -10.72 -3.95 -1.84
C GLU A 54 -10.52 -2.93 -0.69
N LEU A 55 -9.66 -3.25 0.28
CA LEU A 55 -9.31 -2.40 1.42
C LEU A 55 -8.12 -1.47 1.15
N PHE A 56 -7.40 -1.66 0.03
CA PHE A 56 -6.27 -0.82 -0.33
C PHE A 56 -6.75 0.41 -1.11
N CYS A 57 -6.41 1.61 -0.64
CA CYS A 57 -6.52 2.81 -1.47
C CYS A 57 -5.29 2.97 -2.38
N GLN A 58 -5.42 3.72 -3.47
CA GLN A 58 -4.28 4.10 -4.29
C GLN A 58 -3.50 5.20 -3.55
N ILE A 59 -2.26 4.91 -3.15
CA ILE A 59 -1.37 5.89 -2.53
C ILE A 59 -0.67 6.67 -3.65
N ASP A 60 -0.58 7.98 -3.49
CA ASP A 60 0.06 8.87 -4.47
C ASP A 60 1.56 8.56 -4.62
N ASP A 61 2.05 8.51 -5.86
CA ASP A 61 3.45 8.27 -6.19
C ASP A 61 4.39 9.26 -5.51
N TYR A 62 4.01 10.54 -5.37
CA TYR A 62 4.81 11.54 -4.67
C TYR A 62 5.03 11.19 -3.20
N TYR A 63 4.06 10.53 -2.55
CA TYR A 63 4.19 10.07 -1.17
C TYR A 63 5.20 8.92 -1.08
N ILE A 64 5.15 7.99 -2.03
CA ILE A 64 5.98 6.79 -2.08
C ILE A 64 7.44 7.14 -2.47
N GLN A 65 7.63 8.12 -3.36
CA GLN A 65 8.95 8.59 -3.78
C GLN A 65 9.73 9.29 -2.66
N ASP A 66 9.07 9.86 -1.66
CA ASP A 66 9.74 10.47 -0.51
C ASP A 66 10.26 9.40 0.45
N HIS A 67 11.58 9.15 0.39
CA HIS A 67 12.29 8.21 1.27
C HIS A 67 12.03 8.42 2.76
N PHE A 68 11.69 9.64 3.20
CA PHE A 68 11.35 9.90 4.60
C PHE A 68 10.09 9.13 5.02
N ASN A 69 9.08 9.03 4.15
CA ASN A 69 7.84 8.31 4.43
C ASN A 69 8.05 6.79 4.49
N LEU A 70 9.11 6.30 3.84
CA LEU A 70 9.46 4.88 3.79
C LEU A 70 10.57 4.50 4.80
N CYS A 71 10.96 5.43 5.68
CA CYS A 71 12.07 5.24 6.61
C CYS A 71 11.90 3.96 7.46
N GLY A 72 12.91 3.09 7.41
CA GLY A 72 12.96 1.84 8.17
C GLY A 72 12.34 0.63 7.47
N LEU A 73 11.67 0.81 6.32
CA LEU A 73 11.15 -0.29 5.49
C LEU A 73 12.25 -0.99 4.67
N ILE A 74 13.31 -0.25 4.31
CA ILE A 74 14.46 -0.76 3.54
C ILE A 74 15.12 -2.01 4.16
N HIS A 75 15.12 -2.14 5.49
CA HIS A 75 15.70 -3.29 6.18
C HIS A 75 14.71 -4.43 6.45
N GLN A 76 13.42 -4.22 6.13
CA GLN A 76 12.35 -5.17 6.39
C GLN A 76 11.88 -5.88 5.11
N VAL A 77 12.07 -5.25 3.95
CA VAL A 77 11.63 -5.79 2.65
C VAL A 77 12.85 -6.27 1.85
N PRO A 78 12.88 -7.53 1.38
CA PRO A 78 13.93 -8.01 0.47
C PRO A 78 13.79 -7.33 -0.91
N TYR A 79 14.89 -7.14 -1.64
CA TYR A 79 14.86 -6.49 -2.96
C TYR A 79 14.18 -5.10 -2.97
N TYR A 80 14.28 -4.36 -1.86
CA TYR A 80 13.55 -3.10 -1.63
C TYR A 80 13.60 -2.13 -2.81
N ASP A 81 14.79 -1.87 -3.38
CA ASP A 81 14.93 -0.92 -4.49
C ASP A 81 14.15 -1.39 -5.73
N TYR A 82 14.27 -2.67 -6.10
CA TYR A 82 13.54 -3.24 -7.24
C TYR A 82 12.03 -3.33 -6.99
N ALA A 83 11.63 -3.59 -5.75
CA ALA A 83 10.23 -3.58 -5.34
C ALA A 83 9.64 -2.17 -5.42
N LEU A 84 10.40 -1.15 -5.01
CA LEU A 84 10.01 0.26 -5.10
C LEU A 84 9.90 0.72 -6.56
N ASP A 85 10.88 0.35 -7.39
CA ASP A 85 10.87 0.63 -8.83
C ASP A 85 9.65 -0.01 -9.50
N LEU A 86 9.31 -1.25 -9.16
CA LEU A 86 8.12 -1.94 -9.69
C LEU A 86 6.81 -1.24 -9.27
N ILE A 87 6.69 -0.81 -8.01
CA ILE A 87 5.49 -0.08 -7.52
C ILE A 87 5.31 1.25 -8.25
N LEU A 88 6.41 1.94 -8.55
CA LEU A 88 6.44 3.26 -9.19
C LEU A 88 6.49 3.21 -10.72
N ASP A 89 6.28 2.03 -11.32
CA ASP A 89 6.36 1.80 -12.76
C ASP A 89 7.67 2.31 -13.41
N VAL A 90 8.79 2.21 -12.68
CA VAL A 90 10.12 2.58 -13.17
C VAL A 90 10.68 1.43 -14.02
N ASP A 91 11.17 1.74 -15.23
CA ASP A 91 11.70 0.76 -16.18
C ASP A 91 12.82 -0.12 -15.58
N LEU A 92 12.51 -1.39 -15.34
CA LEU A 92 13.44 -2.41 -14.81
C LEU A 92 14.44 -2.95 -15.86
N THR A 93 14.56 -2.30 -17.03
CA THR A 93 15.34 -2.76 -18.20
C THR A 93 16.84 -2.95 -17.93
N HIS A 94 17.34 -2.54 -16.77
CA HIS A 94 18.74 -2.63 -16.38
C HIS A 94 19.17 -3.99 -15.78
N GLY A 95 18.24 -4.91 -15.49
CA GLY A 95 18.57 -6.22 -14.91
C GLY A 95 18.02 -7.40 -15.73
N THR A 96 18.88 -8.23 -16.30
CA THR A 96 18.45 -9.55 -16.79
C THR A 96 18.17 -10.46 -15.59
N PHE A 97 16.94 -10.42 -15.08
CA PHE A 97 16.50 -11.35 -14.04
C PHE A 97 16.01 -12.66 -14.65
N THR A 98 16.20 -13.75 -13.91
CA THR A 98 15.50 -15.00 -14.18
C THR A 98 14.03 -14.89 -13.77
N GLU A 99 13.15 -15.72 -14.35
CA GLU A 99 11.71 -15.77 -14.00
C GLU A 99 11.50 -15.89 -12.48
N LYS A 100 12.27 -16.76 -11.83
CA LYS A 100 12.22 -16.96 -10.37
C LYS A 100 12.64 -15.72 -9.57
N GLN A 101 13.54 -14.90 -10.09
CA GLN A 101 13.92 -13.65 -9.43
C GLN A 101 12.83 -12.59 -9.57
N TYR A 102 12.12 -12.56 -10.69
CA TYR A 102 10.96 -11.68 -10.88
C TYR A 102 9.84 -11.99 -9.88
N GLU A 103 9.49 -13.27 -9.70
CA GLU A 103 8.48 -13.66 -8.70
C GLU A 103 8.84 -13.18 -7.27
N LEU A 104 10.13 -13.18 -6.94
CA LEU A 104 10.60 -12.67 -5.64
C LEU A 104 10.48 -11.15 -5.53
N VAL A 105 10.71 -10.41 -6.61
CA VAL A 105 10.54 -8.95 -6.65
C VAL A 105 9.06 -8.57 -6.60
N GLU A 106 8.18 -9.27 -7.31
CA GLU A 106 6.74 -9.07 -7.23
C GLU A 106 6.23 -9.29 -5.80
N SER A 107 6.61 -10.40 -5.17
CA SER A 107 6.23 -10.68 -3.78
C SER A 107 6.77 -9.61 -2.81
N ALA A 108 7.96 -9.08 -3.06
CA ALA A 108 8.53 -7.98 -2.29
C ALA A 108 7.77 -6.66 -2.51
N ALA A 109 7.31 -6.37 -3.72
CA ALA A 109 6.51 -5.19 -4.05
C ALA A 109 5.15 -5.22 -3.36
N GLU A 110 4.44 -6.36 -3.39
CA GLU A 110 3.19 -6.53 -2.65
C GLU A 110 3.39 -6.32 -1.15
N MET A 111 4.46 -6.89 -0.58
CA MET A 111 4.83 -6.72 0.82
C MET A 111 5.14 -5.24 1.13
N LEU A 112 5.95 -4.59 0.30
CA LEU A 112 6.33 -3.19 0.47
C LEU A 112 5.10 -2.29 0.42
N TYR A 113 4.27 -2.42 -0.61
CA TYR A 113 3.05 -1.63 -0.76
C TYR A 113 2.09 -1.85 0.42
N GLY A 114 1.94 -3.10 0.86
CA GLY A 114 1.20 -3.41 2.09
C GLY A 114 1.77 -2.75 3.35
N MET A 115 3.10 -2.63 3.44
CA MET A 115 3.76 -1.95 4.56
C MET A 115 3.66 -0.42 4.48
N ILE A 116 3.66 0.16 3.27
CA ILE A 116 3.42 1.60 3.03
C ILE A 116 2.01 1.97 3.49
N HIS A 117 1.04 1.09 3.27
CA HIS A 117 -0.35 1.24 3.71
C HIS A 117 -0.56 1.25 5.22
N ALA A 118 0.42 0.80 6.03
CA ALA A 118 0.36 0.85 7.50
C ALA A 118 0.66 2.26 8.06
N HIS A 119 0.03 3.28 7.47
CA HIS A 119 0.38 4.70 7.51
C HIS A 119 0.41 5.31 8.92
N PHE A 120 -0.51 4.94 9.82
CA PHE A 120 -0.58 5.56 11.15
C PHE A 120 0.51 5.07 12.11
N GLY A 121 1.41 4.21 11.65
CA GLY A 121 2.50 3.67 12.43
C GLY A 121 2.12 2.40 13.19
N ARG A 122 3.07 1.93 13.99
CA ARG A 122 3.00 0.64 14.68
C ARG A 122 3.14 0.82 16.17
N CYS A 123 2.48 -0.05 16.93
CA CYS A 123 2.57 -0.07 18.38
C CYS A 123 4.03 -0.19 18.83
N PRO A 124 4.50 0.69 19.74
CA PRO A 124 5.88 0.65 20.20
C PRO A 124 6.16 -0.48 21.20
N ARG A 125 5.12 -1.14 21.75
CA ARG A 125 5.30 -2.27 22.66
C ARG A 125 5.83 -3.49 21.90
N VAL A 126 6.94 -4.04 22.38
CA VAL A 126 7.57 -5.25 21.81
C VAL A 126 6.58 -6.43 21.76
N ASN A 127 5.81 -6.64 22.82
CA ASN A 127 4.82 -7.74 22.91
C ASN A 127 3.63 -7.56 21.94
N CYS A 128 3.46 -6.37 21.35
CA CYS A 128 2.47 -6.17 20.30
C CYS A 128 2.98 -6.61 18.91
N CYS A 129 4.25 -6.97 18.77
CA CYS A 129 4.88 -7.39 17.51
C CYS A 129 4.66 -6.38 16.38
N GLY A 130 4.71 -5.08 16.68
CA GLY A 130 4.52 -4.03 15.68
C GLY A 130 3.10 -3.96 15.11
N GLN A 131 2.07 -4.27 15.93
CA GLN A 131 0.65 -4.09 15.58
C GLN A 131 0.39 -2.75 14.88
N PRO A 132 -0.22 -2.75 13.67
CA PRO A 132 -0.68 -1.53 13.02
C PRO A 132 -1.65 -0.72 13.90
N CYS A 133 -1.44 0.59 13.94
CA CYS A 133 -2.24 1.52 14.74
C CYS A 133 -3.25 2.30 13.88
N LEU A 134 -4.17 2.99 14.56
CA LEU A 134 -5.14 3.91 13.97
C LEU A 134 -4.89 5.33 14.52
N PRO A 135 -5.20 6.40 13.79
CA PRO A 135 -5.05 7.76 14.28
C PRO A 135 -6.13 8.05 15.33
N ILE A 136 -5.80 8.87 16.32
CA ILE A 136 -6.76 9.31 17.33
C ILE A 136 -6.41 10.72 17.82
N GLY A 137 -7.44 11.54 18.04
CA GLY A 137 -7.33 12.78 18.80
C GLY A 137 -7.66 12.57 20.27
N GLN A 138 -7.03 13.30 21.20
CA GLN A 138 -7.42 13.27 22.61
C GLN A 138 -8.51 14.31 22.94
N SER A 139 -8.85 15.16 21.98
CA SER A 139 -9.91 16.16 22.08
C SER A 139 -10.50 16.41 20.69
N ASP A 140 -11.79 16.72 20.64
CA ASP A 140 -12.48 17.21 19.44
C ASP A 140 -12.43 18.75 19.35
N ILE A 141 -11.79 19.41 20.30
CA ILE A 141 -11.56 20.87 20.30
C ILE A 141 -10.27 21.15 19.51
N PRO A 142 -10.31 21.96 18.44
CA PRO A 142 -9.12 22.33 17.68
C PRO A 142 -8.01 22.95 18.56
N LEU A 143 -6.76 22.67 18.20
CA LEU A 143 -5.53 23.12 18.84
C LEU A 143 -5.34 22.65 20.30
N ALA A 144 -6.24 21.82 20.83
CA ALA A 144 -6.15 21.33 22.21
C ALA A 144 -5.07 20.24 22.36
N SER A 145 -4.87 19.41 21.34
CA SER A 145 -3.85 18.34 21.37
C SER A 145 -3.47 17.91 19.96
N THR A 146 -2.23 17.45 19.80
CA THR A 146 -1.77 16.87 18.54
C THR A 146 -2.19 15.42 18.41
N ILE A 147 -2.28 14.93 17.18
CA ILE A 147 -2.63 13.55 16.84
C ILE A 147 -1.80 12.53 17.62
N LYS A 148 -2.45 11.44 18.01
CA LYS A 148 -1.86 10.25 18.61
C LYS A 148 -2.19 9.04 17.76
N ILE A 149 -1.61 7.90 18.12
CA ILE A 149 -1.86 6.63 17.48
C ILE A 149 -2.43 5.66 18.51
N TYR A 150 -3.52 4.99 18.19
CA TYR A 150 -4.16 3.98 19.02
C TYR A 150 -3.76 2.58 18.55
N SER A 151 -3.31 1.71 19.45
CA SER A 151 -3.06 0.30 19.14
C SER A 151 -4.24 -0.57 19.55
N PRO A 152 -4.89 -1.29 18.61
CA PRO A 152 -6.02 -2.16 18.94
C PRO A 152 -5.61 -3.44 19.69
N LYS A 153 -4.32 -3.82 19.70
CA LYS A 153 -3.85 -5.05 20.36
C LYS A 153 -3.63 -4.89 21.86
N CYS A 154 -3.07 -3.75 22.28
CA CYS A 154 -2.90 -3.43 23.70
C CYS A 154 -3.91 -2.40 24.22
N GLU A 155 -4.79 -1.91 23.35
CA GLU A 155 -5.86 -0.96 23.69
C GLU A 155 -5.32 0.33 24.35
N ASP A 156 -4.23 0.86 23.81
CA ASP A 156 -3.47 1.97 24.41
C ASP A 156 -3.05 3.01 23.34
N VAL A 157 -2.77 4.24 23.78
CA VAL A 157 -2.52 5.42 22.93
C VAL A 157 -1.07 5.90 23.05
N TYR A 158 -0.44 6.20 21.92
CA TYR A 158 0.96 6.56 21.83
C TYR A 158 1.20 7.81 20.98
N TYR A 159 2.36 8.43 21.17
CA TYR A 159 2.82 9.48 20.27
C TYR A 159 3.31 8.87 18.95
N PRO A 160 2.99 9.47 17.80
CA PRO A 160 3.59 9.07 16.54
C PRO A 160 5.11 9.28 16.59
N ARG A 161 5.88 8.36 16.02
CA ARG A 161 7.35 8.47 15.97
C ARG A 161 7.83 9.59 15.04
N SER A 162 7.07 9.90 14.00
CA SER A 162 7.36 10.98 13.07
C SER A 162 7.05 12.34 13.69
N LYS A 163 8.04 13.24 13.68
CA LYS A 163 7.90 14.63 14.16
C LYS A 163 6.91 15.45 13.33
N TYR A 164 6.68 15.08 12.07
CA TYR A 164 5.72 15.76 11.20
C TYR A 164 4.28 15.44 11.59
N HIS A 165 3.98 14.16 11.84
CA HIS A 165 2.67 13.75 12.34
C HIS A 165 2.42 14.36 13.72
N ALA A 166 3.45 14.50 14.56
CA ALA A 166 3.32 15.08 15.89
C ALA A 166 2.86 16.54 15.93
N ASN A 167 2.84 17.26 14.78
CA ASN A 167 2.35 18.63 14.67
C ASN A 167 0.92 18.74 14.10
N ILE A 168 0.32 17.61 13.68
CA ILE A 168 -1.05 17.59 13.15
C ILE A 168 -2.04 17.70 14.31
N ASP A 169 -3.07 18.51 14.16
CA ASP A 169 -4.15 18.64 15.15
C ASP A 169 -4.93 17.32 15.27
N GLY A 170 -5.04 16.80 16.49
CA GLY A 170 -5.76 15.55 16.74
C GLY A 170 -7.27 15.67 16.51
N ALA A 171 -7.84 16.88 16.61
CA ALA A 171 -9.27 17.11 16.41
C ALA A 171 -9.75 16.75 15.00
N TYR A 172 -8.86 16.69 14.00
CA TYR A 172 -9.20 16.29 12.64
C TYR A 172 -9.59 14.81 12.52
N PHE A 173 -9.12 13.98 13.46
CA PHE A 173 -9.43 12.55 13.52
C PHE A 173 -10.49 12.25 14.58
N GLY A 174 -10.53 13.09 15.62
CA GLY A 174 -11.48 13.00 16.71
C GLY A 174 -11.17 11.90 17.72
N THR A 175 -11.91 11.93 18.82
CA THR A 175 -11.70 11.07 19.99
C THR A 175 -12.22 9.64 19.82
N THR A 176 -13.10 9.41 18.84
CA THR A 176 -13.87 8.16 18.73
C THR A 176 -13.52 7.31 17.52
N PHE A 177 -12.72 7.82 16.57
CA PHE A 177 -12.47 7.14 15.29
C PHE A 177 -12.03 5.67 15.45
N PRO A 178 -10.97 5.32 16.22
CA PRO A 178 -10.55 3.92 16.32
C PRO A 178 -11.61 3.02 16.94
N HIS A 179 -12.38 3.55 17.88
CA HIS A 179 -13.41 2.80 18.59
C HIS A 179 -14.58 2.48 17.66
N LEU A 180 -15.08 3.48 16.95
CA LEU A 180 -16.16 3.30 15.99
C LEU A 180 -15.73 2.40 14.84
N PHE A 181 -14.52 2.59 14.31
CA PHE A 181 -13.95 1.75 13.26
C PHE A 181 -13.93 0.27 13.69
N LEU A 182 -13.44 -0.04 14.88
CA LEU A 182 -13.37 -1.42 15.39
C LEU A 182 -14.73 -1.98 15.81
N MET A 183 -15.71 -1.13 16.16
CA MET A 183 -17.10 -1.57 16.37
C MET A 183 -17.77 -1.95 15.05
N THR A 184 -17.47 -1.23 13.97
CA THR A 184 -18.01 -1.53 12.63
C THR A 184 -17.34 -2.75 12.01
N TYR A 185 -16.02 -2.90 12.20
CA TYR A 185 -15.21 -3.97 11.61
C TYR A 185 -14.65 -4.88 12.70
N GLU A 186 -15.53 -5.61 13.40
CA GLU A 186 -15.13 -6.43 14.56
C GLU A 186 -14.10 -7.52 14.20
N ASP A 187 -14.17 -8.04 12.98
CA ASP A 187 -13.25 -9.07 12.46
C ASP A 187 -11.79 -8.59 12.34
N LEU A 188 -11.55 -7.27 12.38
CA LEU A 188 -10.22 -6.66 12.36
C LEU A 188 -9.57 -6.52 13.75
N LYS A 189 -10.30 -6.84 14.83
CA LYS A 189 -9.75 -6.78 16.20
C LYS A 189 -8.66 -7.84 16.37
N PRO A 190 -7.42 -7.47 16.74
CA PRO A 190 -6.35 -8.44 16.96
C PRO A 190 -6.68 -9.38 18.12
N GLN A 191 -6.23 -10.64 18.02
CA GLN A 191 -6.25 -11.53 19.17
C GLN A 191 -5.34 -10.98 20.27
N LYS A 192 -5.87 -10.93 21.51
CA LYS A 192 -5.09 -10.53 22.68
C LYS A 192 -3.95 -11.53 22.87
N ALA A 193 -2.75 -11.03 23.16
CA ALA A 193 -1.64 -11.90 23.53
C ALA A 193 -2.03 -12.67 24.80
N SER A 194 -1.97 -14.01 24.75
CA SER A 194 -2.12 -14.87 25.92
C SER A 194 -0.98 -14.66 26.92
#